data_AF-A0A178FR57-F1
#
_entry.id   AF-A0A178FR57-F1
#
_cell.length_a   1.000
_cell.length_b   1.000
_cell.length_c   1.000
_cell.angle_alpha   90.00
_cell.angle_beta   90.00
_cell.angle_gamma   90.00
#
_symmetry.space_group_name_H-M   'P 1'
#
loop_
_entity.id
_entity.type
_entity.pdbx_description
1 polymer ?
#
loop_
_entity_poly.entity_id
_entity_poly.type
_entity_poly.pdbx_seq_one_letter_code
_entity_poly.pdbx_strand_id
1 'polypeptide(L)'
;MAMATLLKLTLYLAVLVFAVLASAARRPVPANLQKLYNHAKAGDFTYCGDHEGIIYITGSSDRAALADMDVDCDGIKRSKGACANDPSGQDQTAFKHEVPRYGIEDLDSNKHAYVVLGTQGSEPSYMPSASNVESLSVVAVVCNGTLFYGVWGDTNGGTDVGEASVSLAHTCFPDEHLSGDNGHKRRDVLYVAFVGEQAKPGAKGAN
;
A
#
# COMPACT_ATOMS: atom_id res chain seq x y z
N MET A 1 15.16 47.23 9.45
CA MET A 1 15.13 46.44 8.19
C MET A 1 15.88 45.10 8.27
N ALA A 2 16.95 44.94 9.05
CA ALA A 2 17.73 43.69 9.10
C ALA A 2 17.04 42.49 9.82
N MET A 3 16.22 42.72 10.85
CA MET A 3 15.56 41.63 11.59
C MET A 3 14.46 40.90 10.81
N ALA A 4 13.71 41.60 9.95
CA ALA A 4 12.65 41.00 9.15
C ALA A 4 13.20 40.06 8.05
N THR A 5 14.39 40.36 7.54
CA THR A 5 15.08 39.52 6.55
C THR A 5 15.66 38.27 7.19
N LEU A 6 16.16 38.37 8.44
CA LEU A 6 16.68 37.24 9.20
C LEU A 6 15.56 36.24 9.59
N LEU A 7 14.38 36.76 9.97
CA LEU A 7 13.21 35.94 10.29
C LEU A 7 12.64 35.20 9.07
N LYS A 8 12.67 35.83 7.89
CA LYS A 8 12.28 35.16 6.64
C LYS A 8 13.27 34.06 6.28
N LEU A 9 14.57 34.30 6.43
CA LEU A 9 15.59 33.30 6.09
C LEU A 9 15.55 32.08 7.04
N THR A 10 15.28 32.28 8.33
CA THR A 10 15.09 31.16 9.28
C THR A 10 13.79 30.40 9.04
N LEU A 11 12.71 31.06 8.63
CA LEU A 11 11.46 30.38 8.25
C LEU A 11 11.62 29.56 6.96
N TYR A 12 12.33 30.11 5.95
CA TYR A 12 12.62 29.39 4.70
C TYR A 12 13.53 28.18 4.93
N LEU A 13 14.56 28.30 5.79
CA LEU A 13 15.41 27.16 6.15
C LEU A 13 14.61 26.09 6.93
N ALA A 14 13.72 26.49 7.84
CA ALA A 14 12.89 25.55 8.59
C ALA A 14 11.90 24.77 7.68
N VAL A 15 11.28 25.45 6.70
CA VAL A 15 10.37 24.80 5.73
C VAL A 15 11.13 23.86 4.79
N LEU A 16 12.34 24.22 4.36
CA LEU A 16 13.19 23.35 3.55
C LEU A 16 13.71 22.13 4.33
N VAL A 17 14.04 22.28 5.62
CA VAL A 17 14.50 21.16 6.46
C VAL A 17 13.35 20.19 6.78
N PHE A 18 12.12 20.68 7.00
CA PHE A 18 10.96 19.81 7.19
C PHE A 18 10.50 19.08 5.92
N ALA A 19 10.64 19.72 4.74
CA ALA A 19 10.31 19.08 3.47
C ALA A 19 11.31 17.97 3.07
N VAL A 20 12.56 18.03 3.55
CA VAL A 20 13.61 17.06 3.21
C VAL A 20 13.67 15.88 4.20
N LEU A 21 13.17 16.04 5.44
CA LEU A 21 13.15 14.97 6.45
C LEU A 21 11.96 14.00 6.34
N ALA A 22 10.93 14.31 5.53
CA ALA A 22 9.70 13.51 5.45
C ALA A 22 9.77 12.28 4.52
N SER A 23 10.89 12.07 3.83
CA SER A 23 11.02 11.06 2.77
C SER A 23 11.89 9.85 3.12
N ALA A 24 12.58 9.87 4.27
CA ALA A 24 13.53 8.82 4.65
C ALA A 24 13.45 8.37 6.12
N ALA A 25 12.66 9.05 6.97
CA ALA A 25 12.43 8.59 8.33
C ALA A 25 11.31 7.54 8.33
N ARG A 26 11.58 6.34 8.89
CA ARG A 26 10.54 5.36 9.22
C ARG A 26 9.43 6.08 9.98
N ARG A 27 8.23 6.16 9.39
CA ARG A 27 7.09 6.82 10.04
C ARG A 27 6.65 5.94 11.21
N PRO A 28 6.57 6.49 12.43
CA PRO A 28 6.06 5.74 13.56
C PRO A 28 4.61 5.36 13.30
N VAL A 29 4.21 4.17 13.75
CA VAL A 29 2.83 3.71 13.64
C VAL A 29 1.96 4.50 14.64
N PRO A 30 0.95 5.25 14.17
CA PRO A 30 0.01 5.96 15.04
C PRO A 30 -0.72 5.01 15.99
N ALA A 31 -1.07 5.49 17.19
CA ALA A 31 -1.65 4.64 18.24
C ALA A 31 -2.95 3.91 17.82
N ASN A 32 -3.78 4.53 16.97
CA ASN A 32 -4.99 3.89 16.44
C ASN A 32 -4.65 2.73 15.50
N LEU A 33 -3.67 2.91 14.59
CA LEU A 33 -3.20 1.83 13.72
C LEU A 33 -2.46 0.75 14.50
N GLN A 34 -1.72 1.10 15.55
CA GLN A 34 -1.07 0.11 16.42
C GLN A 34 -2.09 -0.75 17.18
N LYS A 35 -3.21 -0.14 17.62
CA LYS A 35 -4.32 -0.89 18.23
C LYS A 35 -4.96 -1.85 17.23
N LEU A 36 -5.22 -1.39 16.01
CA LEU A 36 -5.77 -2.21 14.94
C LEU A 36 -4.81 -3.36 14.56
N TYR A 37 -3.52 -3.07 14.45
CA TYR A 37 -2.47 -4.07 14.22
C TYR A 37 -2.48 -5.17 15.29
N ASN A 38 -2.58 -4.78 16.56
CA ASN A 38 -2.62 -5.73 17.68
C ASN A 38 -3.92 -6.55 17.70
N HIS A 39 -5.04 -5.92 17.32
CA HIS A 39 -6.33 -6.58 17.17
C HIS A 39 -6.29 -7.64 16.06
N ALA A 40 -5.66 -7.32 14.94
CA ALA A 40 -5.60 -8.15 13.77
C ALA A 40 -4.47 -9.21 13.77
N LYS A 41 -3.88 -9.68 14.89
CA LYS A 41 -2.70 -10.61 14.88
C LYS A 41 -2.93 -12.14 15.11
N ALA A 42 -4.09 -12.60 15.52
CA ALA A 42 -4.46 -13.94 15.97
C ALA A 42 -4.89 -15.13 14.99
N GLY A 43 -4.87 -15.12 13.64
CA GLY A 43 -5.12 -16.29 12.70
C GLY A 43 -5.53 -16.05 11.18
N ASP A 44 -6.03 -17.02 10.41
CA ASP A 44 -6.07 -16.99 8.89
C ASP A 44 -6.97 -15.94 8.19
N PHE A 45 -6.55 -15.43 7.01
CA PHE A 45 -6.93 -14.15 6.36
C PHE A 45 -8.34 -14.01 5.74
N THR A 46 -8.93 -12.80 5.86
CA THR A 46 -10.16 -12.32 5.21
C THR A 46 -10.17 -10.76 5.17
N TYR A 47 -11.22 -10.14 4.62
CA TYR A 47 -11.46 -8.70 4.70
C TYR A 47 -12.48 -8.38 5.81
N CYS A 48 -12.19 -7.38 6.64
CA CYS A 48 -13.10 -6.91 7.69
C CYS A 48 -13.42 -5.41 7.52
N GLY A 49 -14.67 -5.04 7.75
CA GLY A 49 -15.21 -3.67 7.66
C GLY A 49 -16.07 -3.30 8.86
N ASP A 50 -15.78 -3.86 10.03
CA ASP A 50 -16.46 -3.58 11.30
C ASP A 50 -16.05 -2.23 11.93
N HIS A 51 -15.06 -1.55 11.35
CA HIS A 51 -14.60 -0.23 11.73
C HIS A 51 -15.05 0.82 10.71
N GLU A 52 -15.70 1.89 11.17
CA GLU A 52 -16.19 2.95 10.29
C GLU A 52 -15.05 3.59 9.50
N GLY A 53 -15.24 3.70 8.18
CA GLY A 53 -14.33 4.42 7.29
C GLY A 53 -13.18 3.59 6.70
N ILE A 54 -13.05 2.31 7.05
CA ILE A 54 -11.96 1.45 6.56
C ILE A 54 -12.42 0.02 6.24
N ILE A 55 -11.67 -0.65 5.38
CA ILE A 55 -11.55 -2.11 5.38
C ILE A 55 -10.11 -2.49 5.70
N TYR A 56 -9.90 -3.66 6.27
CA TYR A 56 -8.56 -4.18 6.53
C TYR A 56 -8.48 -5.68 6.33
N ILE A 57 -7.29 -6.16 5.97
CA ILE A 57 -7.02 -7.60 5.88
C ILE A 57 -6.77 -8.10 7.30
N THR A 58 -7.57 -9.07 7.72
CA THR A 58 -7.48 -9.69 9.03
C THR A 58 -8.04 -11.09 8.98
N GLY A 59 -7.61 -11.96 9.87
CA GLY A 59 -8.19 -13.29 9.92
C GLY A 59 -9.60 -13.40 10.50
N SER A 60 -10.15 -14.61 10.46
CA SER A 60 -11.48 -14.95 11.04
C SER A 60 -11.64 -14.49 12.50
N SER A 61 -12.89 -14.19 12.90
CA SER A 61 -13.28 -13.55 14.18
C SER A 61 -12.73 -14.24 15.44
N ASP A 62 -12.51 -15.54 15.34
CA ASP A 62 -12.16 -16.37 16.48
C ASP A 62 -10.66 -16.27 16.78
N ARG A 63 -9.89 -15.79 15.79
CA ARG A 63 -8.43 -15.85 15.65
C ARG A 63 -7.99 -14.93 14.50
N ALA A 64 -8.00 -13.61 14.67
CA ALA A 64 -7.81 -12.63 13.59
C ALA A 64 -6.33 -12.32 13.23
N ALA A 65 -5.63 -12.80 12.17
CA ALA A 65 -4.19 -12.46 11.84
C ALA A 65 -3.99 -11.49 10.68
N LEU A 66 -2.80 -10.88 10.74
CA LEU A 66 -2.18 -10.02 9.76
C LEU A 66 -1.78 -10.83 8.54
N ALA A 67 -1.73 -10.18 7.39
CA ALA A 67 -1.25 -10.75 6.16
C ALA A 67 0.28 -10.95 6.20
N ASP A 68 0.77 -11.79 5.30
CA ASP A 68 2.15 -11.78 4.84
C ASP A 68 2.31 -10.71 3.74
N MET A 69 3.41 -10.72 2.97
CA MET A 69 3.57 -9.79 1.85
C MET A 69 4.21 -10.48 0.65
N ASP A 70 3.38 -10.98 -0.26
CA ASP A 70 3.79 -11.44 -1.58
C ASP A 70 4.00 -10.25 -2.54
N VAL A 71 4.77 -10.50 -3.61
CA VAL A 71 5.20 -9.46 -4.55
C VAL A 71 4.33 -9.52 -5.79
N ASP A 72 3.65 -8.42 -6.07
CA ASP A 72 2.99 -8.17 -7.34
C ASP A 72 3.93 -7.37 -8.25
N CYS A 73 4.09 -7.86 -9.48
CA CYS A 73 4.94 -7.29 -10.50
C CYS A 73 4.17 -6.74 -11.70
N ASP A 74 2.84 -6.79 -11.69
CA ASP A 74 1.94 -6.39 -12.77
C ASP A 74 2.15 -4.94 -13.21
N GLY A 75 1.75 -4.67 -14.46
CA GLY A 75 1.84 -3.34 -15.07
C GLY A 75 3.08 -3.13 -15.94
N ILE A 76 3.48 -1.87 -16.09
CA ILE A 76 4.58 -1.53 -16.99
C ILE A 76 5.90 -2.02 -16.41
N LYS A 77 6.74 -2.60 -17.28
CA LYS A 77 8.07 -3.15 -16.93
C LYS A 77 8.02 -4.33 -15.95
N ARG A 78 6.94 -5.11 -15.95
CA ARG A 78 6.80 -6.30 -15.10
C ARG A 78 7.99 -7.26 -15.09
N SER A 79 8.76 -7.39 -16.17
CA SER A 79 9.91 -8.32 -16.21
C SER A 79 11.25 -7.64 -15.94
N LYS A 80 11.26 -6.51 -15.22
CA LYS A 80 12.49 -5.77 -14.87
C LYS A 80 12.82 -5.90 -13.39
N GLY A 81 14.11 -5.76 -13.07
CA GLY A 81 14.59 -5.75 -11.69
C GLY A 81 14.30 -7.06 -10.98
N ALA A 82 13.81 -6.95 -9.74
CA ALA A 82 13.43 -8.08 -8.90
C ALA A 82 12.15 -8.81 -9.38
N CYS A 83 11.51 -8.33 -10.44
CA CYS A 83 10.39 -9.00 -11.08
C CYS A 83 10.80 -9.80 -12.34
N ALA A 84 12.09 -9.91 -12.65
CA ALA A 84 12.56 -10.61 -13.84
C ALA A 84 12.22 -12.12 -13.87
N ASN A 85 11.94 -12.71 -12.72
CA ASN A 85 11.63 -14.13 -12.53
C ASN A 85 10.17 -14.40 -12.13
N ASP A 86 9.28 -13.39 -12.20
CA ASP A 86 7.86 -13.58 -11.93
C ASP A 86 7.18 -14.44 -13.03
N PRO A 87 6.64 -15.63 -12.70
CA PRO A 87 5.93 -16.47 -13.66
C PRO A 87 4.47 -16.05 -13.89
N SER A 88 3.88 -15.26 -12.99
CA SER A 88 2.45 -14.93 -12.94
C SER A 88 2.13 -13.53 -13.48
N GLY A 89 3.13 -12.64 -13.55
CA GLY A 89 2.88 -11.22 -13.81
C GLY A 89 2.23 -10.91 -15.15
N GLN A 90 1.32 -9.94 -15.14
CA GLN A 90 0.53 -9.44 -16.25
C GLN A 90 1.02 -8.09 -16.77
N ASP A 91 0.86 -7.84 -18.07
CA ASP A 91 1.35 -6.61 -18.73
C ASP A 91 0.51 -5.35 -18.39
N GLN A 92 -0.43 -5.45 -17.44
CA GLN A 92 -1.27 -4.35 -17.00
C GLN A 92 -1.75 -4.53 -15.57
N THR A 93 -1.94 -3.42 -14.85
CA THR A 93 -2.66 -3.44 -13.56
C THR A 93 -4.17 -3.26 -13.76
N ALA A 94 -4.98 -3.62 -12.76
CA ALA A 94 -6.44 -3.47 -12.80
C ALA A 94 -6.92 -2.07 -13.20
N PHE A 95 -6.17 -1.02 -12.86
CA PHE A 95 -6.58 0.38 -13.09
C PHE A 95 -5.76 1.10 -14.17
N LYS A 96 -5.14 0.36 -15.09
CA LYS A 96 -4.41 0.90 -16.25
C LYS A 96 -5.17 1.99 -17.01
N HIS A 97 -6.49 1.91 -17.10
CA HIS A 97 -7.30 2.90 -17.82
C HIS A 97 -7.50 4.22 -17.05
N GLU A 98 -7.30 4.22 -15.73
CA GLU A 98 -7.50 5.39 -14.89
C GLU A 98 -6.21 6.16 -14.63
N VAL A 99 -5.09 5.45 -14.48
CA VAL A 99 -3.79 6.05 -14.14
C VAL A 99 -3.22 7.06 -15.17
N PRO A 100 -3.61 7.05 -16.47
CA PRO A 100 -3.25 8.12 -17.41
C PRO A 100 -3.62 9.53 -16.96
N ARG A 101 -4.65 9.69 -16.13
CA ARG A 101 -5.01 11.00 -15.55
C ARG A 101 -3.94 11.57 -14.62
N TYR A 102 -3.02 10.73 -14.13
CA TYR A 102 -1.85 11.12 -13.32
C TYR A 102 -0.58 11.27 -14.17
N GLY A 103 -0.67 11.12 -15.50
CA GLY A 103 0.47 11.28 -16.40
C GLY A 103 1.37 10.05 -16.54
N ILE A 104 0.86 8.86 -16.20
CA ILE A 104 1.57 7.58 -16.37
C ILE A 104 0.74 6.62 -17.23
N GLU A 105 1.39 5.78 -18.04
CA GLU A 105 0.70 4.81 -18.90
C GLU A 105 0.03 3.69 -18.08
N ASP A 106 0.75 3.20 -17.09
CA ASP A 106 0.28 2.24 -16.09
C ASP A 106 1.15 2.39 -14.82
N LEU A 107 0.82 1.66 -13.76
CA LEU A 107 1.69 1.49 -12.61
C LEU A 107 2.93 0.66 -12.99
N ASP A 108 4.11 1.22 -12.73
CA ASP A 108 5.42 0.53 -12.68
C ASP A 108 5.65 -0.03 -11.27
N SER A 109 5.56 -1.36 -11.08
CA SER A 109 5.75 -2.05 -9.79
C SER A 109 7.10 -1.78 -9.13
N ASN A 110 8.13 -1.45 -9.93
CA ASN A 110 9.47 -1.09 -9.44
C ASN A 110 9.56 0.34 -8.90
N LYS A 111 8.49 1.14 -9.01
CA LYS A 111 8.50 2.57 -8.64
C LYS A 111 7.30 3.03 -7.82
N HIS A 112 6.11 2.57 -8.17
CA HIS A 112 4.88 3.03 -7.55
C HIS A 112 4.47 2.04 -6.46
N ALA A 113 4.32 2.55 -5.24
CA ALA A 113 3.79 1.76 -4.14
C ALA A 113 2.29 1.52 -4.36
N TYR A 114 1.93 0.29 -4.68
CA TYR A 114 0.54 -0.15 -4.74
C TYR A 114 0.33 -1.46 -3.99
N VAL A 115 -0.92 -1.71 -3.63
CA VAL A 115 -1.42 -2.88 -2.92
C VAL A 115 -2.45 -3.56 -3.79
N VAL A 116 -2.47 -4.89 -3.75
CA VAL A 116 -3.48 -5.73 -4.37
C VAL A 116 -4.59 -5.99 -3.36
N LEU A 117 -5.82 -5.62 -3.70
CA LEU A 117 -7.00 -5.90 -2.87
C LEU A 117 -8.09 -6.56 -3.72
N GLY A 118 -8.91 -7.37 -3.07
CA GLY A 118 -9.94 -8.20 -3.70
C GLY A 118 -9.45 -9.62 -4.02
N THR A 119 -10.41 -10.52 -4.20
CA THR A 119 -10.22 -11.93 -4.54
C THR A 119 -11.16 -12.28 -5.69
N GLN A 120 -10.85 -11.77 -6.89
CA GLN A 120 -11.72 -11.96 -8.05
C GLN A 120 -11.49 -13.32 -8.69
N GLY A 121 -12.54 -13.87 -9.30
CA GLY A 121 -12.44 -15.10 -10.10
C GLY A 121 -12.32 -16.40 -9.31
N SER A 122 -12.54 -16.38 -8.00
CA SER A 122 -12.59 -17.56 -7.13
C SER A 122 -13.71 -17.45 -6.09
N GLU A 123 -14.00 -18.54 -5.37
CA GLU A 123 -14.95 -18.51 -4.25
C GLU A 123 -14.22 -18.81 -2.93
N PRO A 124 -14.35 -17.95 -1.90
CA PRO A 124 -15.18 -16.75 -1.85
C PRO A 124 -14.61 -15.56 -2.64
N SER A 125 -15.49 -14.89 -3.40
CA SER A 125 -15.13 -13.67 -4.14
C SER A 125 -15.36 -12.41 -3.30
N TYR A 126 -14.42 -11.47 -3.33
CA TYR A 126 -14.56 -10.15 -2.72
C TYR A 126 -14.03 -9.05 -3.63
N MET A 127 -14.83 -7.99 -3.80
CA MET A 127 -14.42 -6.76 -4.48
C MET A 127 -14.44 -5.60 -3.48
N PRO A 128 -13.33 -4.87 -3.29
CA PRO A 128 -13.27 -3.74 -2.34
C PRO A 128 -14.33 -2.65 -2.56
N SER A 129 -14.78 -2.45 -3.80
CA SER A 129 -15.86 -1.50 -4.13
C SER A 129 -17.20 -1.88 -3.49
N ALA A 130 -17.44 -3.15 -3.14
CA ALA A 130 -18.61 -3.57 -2.38
C ALA A 130 -18.64 -2.97 -0.96
N SER A 131 -17.49 -2.47 -0.48
CA SER A 131 -17.33 -1.76 0.80
C SER A 131 -16.98 -0.28 0.60
N ASN A 132 -17.31 0.30 -0.57
CA ASN A 132 -17.04 1.70 -0.92
C ASN A 132 -15.56 2.09 -0.95
N VAL A 133 -14.63 1.14 -1.13
CA VAL A 133 -13.25 1.49 -1.50
C VAL A 133 -13.24 1.84 -2.98
N GLU A 134 -12.84 3.06 -3.32
CA GLU A 134 -12.70 3.48 -4.71
C GLU A 134 -11.39 2.97 -5.31
N SER A 135 -11.35 2.70 -6.63
CA SER A 135 -10.09 2.40 -7.31
C SER A 135 -9.03 3.46 -7.01
N LEU A 136 -7.78 3.06 -6.83
CA LEU A 136 -6.67 3.93 -6.44
C LEU A 136 -6.82 4.63 -5.07
N SER A 137 -7.77 4.21 -4.23
CA SER A 137 -7.86 4.69 -2.84
C SER A 137 -6.56 4.40 -2.08
N VAL A 138 -6.18 5.31 -1.19
CA VAL A 138 -5.02 5.13 -0.32
C VAL A 138 -5.19 3.89 0.55
N VAL A 139 -4.10 3.14 0.69
CA VAL A 139 -3.97 2.01 1.60
C VAL A 139 -2.83 2.30 2.57
N ALA A 140 -3.11 2.31 3.87
CA ALA A 140 -2.09 2.32 4.91
C ALA A 140 -1.54 0.91 5.10
N VAL A 141 -0.21 0.77 5.07
CA VAL A 141 0.48 -0.51 5.24
C VAL A 141 1.42 -0.42 6.44
N VAL A 142 1.23 -1.28 7.43
CA VAL A 142 2.13 -1.38 8.58
C VAL A 142 2.92 -2.67 8.45
N CYS A 143 4.23 -2.54 8.26
CA CYS A 143 5.17 -3.64 8.11
C CYS A 143 6.46 -3.26 8.84
N ASN A 144 7.15 -4.23 9.45
CA ASN A 144 8.45 -4.00 10.10
C ASN A 144 8.45 -2.80 11.09
N GLY A 145 7.35 -2.65 11.85
CA GLY A 145 7.14 -1.58 12.82
C GLY A 145 7.03 -0.16 12.24
N THR A 146 6.80 -0.03 10.93
CA THR A 146 6.77 1.25 10.21
C THR A 146 5.49 1.39 9.40
N LEU A 147 4.96 2.61 9.33
CA LEU A 147 3.82 2.95 8.48
C LEU A 147 4.28 3.43 7.10
N PHE A 148 3.70 2.82 6.06
CA PHE A 148 3.81 3.22 4.66
C PHE A 148 2.43 3.43 4.06
N TYR A 149 2.41 4.02 2.87
CA TYR A 149 1.19 4.21 2.09
C TYR A 149 1.42 3.72 0.66
N GLY A 150 0.41 3.05 0.12
CA GLY A 150 0.25 2.78 -1.29
C GLY A 150 -1.16 3.15 -1.75
N VAL A 151 -1.50 2.76 -2.96
CA VAL A 151 -2.89 2.82 -3.47
C VAL A 151 -3.40 1.40 -3.74
N TRP A 152 -4.71 1.19 -3.68
CA TRP A 152 -5.32 0.00 -4.29
C TRP A 152 -5.08 0.08 -5.80
N GLY A 153 -4.04 -0.59 -6.27
CA GLY A 153 -3.55 -0.48 -7.66
C GLY A 153 -3.90 -1.68 -8.51
N ASP A 154 -4.07 -2.85 -7.88
CA ASP A 154 -4.42 -4.09 -8.57
C ASP A 154 -5.44 -4.93 -7.81
N THR A 155 -5.96 -5.97 -8.46
CA THR A 155 -6.85 -6.97 -7.84
C THR A 155 -6.39 -8.38 -8.14
N ASN A 156 -6.37 -9.23 -7.10
CA ASN A 156 -5.91 -10.59 -7.24
C ASN A 156 -6.93 -11.47 -8.00
N GLY A 157 -6.41 -12.35 -8.85
CA GLY A 157 -7.14 -13.46 -9.43
C GLY A 157 -6.93 -14.72 -8.59
N GLY A 158 -7.91 -15.09 -7.76
CA GLY A 158 -7.76 -16.17 -6.78
C GLY A 158 -8.34 -15.81 -5.42
N THR A 159 -7.96 -16.58 -4.40
CA THR A 159 -8.40 -16.38 -3.00
C THR A 159 -7.33 -15.73 -2.13
N ASP A 160 -6.11 -15.55 -2.65
CA ASP A 160 -4.97 -15.09 -1.88
C ASP A 160 -5.03 -13.58 -1.65
N VAL A 161 -4.45 -13.13 -0.54
CA VAL A 161 -4.43 -11.73 -0.11
C VAL A 161 -3.04 -11.41 0.44
N GLY A 162 -2.71 -10.12 0.57
CA GLY A 162 -1.40 -9.72 1.07
C GLY A 162 -0.35 -9.56 -0.03
N GLU A 163 -0.74 -9.09 -1.22
CA GLU A 163 0.20 -8.78 -2.29
C GLU A 163 0.43 -7.27 -2.41
N ALA A 164 1.65 -6.89 -2.77
CA ALA A 164 2.04 -5.50 -2.97
C ALA A 164 3.12 -5.37 -4.04
N SER A 165 3.20 -4.20 -4.67
CA SER A 165 4.27 -3.87 -5.62
C SER A 165 5.66 -4.15 -5.04
N VAL A 166 6.60 -4.62 -5.88
CA VAL A 166 7.98 -4.88 -5.44
C VAL A 166 8.66 -3.67 -4.79
N SER A 167 8.34 -2.45 -5.22
CA SER A 167 8.86 -1.22 -4.60
C SER A 167 8.42 -1.05 -3.14
N LEU A 168 7.16 -1.36 -2.82
CA LEU A 168 6.64 -1.33 -1.45
C LEU A 168 7.21 -2.49 -0.64
N ALA A 169 7.31 -3.68 -1.22
CA ALA A 169 7.87 -4.86 -0.56
C ALA A 169 9.33 -4.66 -0.14
N HIS A 170 10.17 -4.14 -1.03
CA HIS A 170 11.57 -3.77 -0.72
C HIS A 170 11.67 -2.68 0.34
N THR A 171 10.69 -1.77 0.39
CA THR A 171 10.67 -0.72 1.41
C THR A 171 10.32 -1.29 2.80
N CYS A 172 9.40 -2.25 2.86
CA CYS A 172 9.04 -2.95 4.09
C CYS A 172 10.16 -3.84 4.62
N PHE A 173 10.77 -4.62 3.72
CA PHE A 173 11.70 -5.70 4.04
C PHE A 173 12.98 -5.63 3.18
N PRO A 174 13.80 -4.57 3.34
CA PRO A 174 14.95 -4.31 2.46
C PRO A 174 16.02 -5.42 2.51
N ASP A 175 16.08 -6.17 3.60
CA ASP A 175 17.09 -7.21 3.83
C ASP A 175 16.64 -8.62 3.43
N GLU A 176 15.39 -8.79 2.99
CA GLU A 176 14.83 -10.12 2.67
C GLU A 176 14.98 -10.52 1.19
N HIS A 177 15.55 -9.64 0.36
CA HIS A 177 15.80 -9.89 -1.07
C HIS A 177 14.55 -10.40 -1.81
N LEU A 178 13.41 -9.75 -1.58
CA LEU A 178 12.14 -10.14 -2.18
C LEU A 178 12.17 -10.00 -3.72
N SER A 179 11.48 -10.89 -4.41
CA SER A 179 11.35 -10.94 -5.87
C SER A 179 9.96 -11.42 -6.27
N GLY A 180 9.63 -11.38 -7.55
CA GLY A 180 8.34 -11.83 -8.06
C GLY A 180 8.02 -13.31 -7.79
N ASP A 181 9.02 -14.12 -7.43
CA ASP A 181 8.87 -15.51 -6.99
C ASP A 181 9.20 -15.74 -5.50
N ASN A 182 9.47 -14.67 -4.74
CA ASN A 182 9.89 -14.73 -3.34
C ASN A 182 9.29 -13.57 -2.54
N GLY A 183 8.17 -13.83 -1.88
CA GLY A 183 7.51 -12.93 -0.95
C GLY A 183 7.96 -13.09 0.51
N HIS A 184 7.63 -12.09 1.31
CA HIS A 184 7.77 -12.13 2.77
C HIS A 184 6.73 -13.08 3.36
N LYS A 185 7.15 -14.15 4.04
CA LYS A 185 6.23 -15.20 4.54
C LYS A 185 5.72 -15.02 5.97
N ARG A 186 6.26 -14.08 6.76
CA ARG A 186 5.77 -13.88 8.13
C ARG A 186 4.48 -13.07 8.08
N ARG A 187 3.51 -13.51 8.88
CA ARG A 187 2.19 -12.88 9.01
C ARG A 187 2.25 -11.70 9.98
N ASP A 188 2.90 -10.63 9.56
CA ASP A 188 3.13 -9.45 10.39
C ASP A 188 2.86 -8.11 9.69
N VAL A 189 2.09 -8.13 8.59
CA VAL A 189 1.74 -6.98 7.78
C VAL A 189 0.25 -6.63 7.90
N LEU A 190 -0.04 -5.38 8.25
CA LEU A 190 -1.41 -4.84 8.25
C LEU A 190 -1.64 -4.02 6.99
N TYR A 191 -2.75 -4.25 6.31
CA TYR A 191 -3.24 -3.45 5.20
C TYR A 191 -4.58 -2.83 5.58
N VAL A 192 -4.72 -1.51 5.45
CA VAL A 192 -5.94 -0.76 5.76
C VAL A 192 -6.31 0.14 4.59
N ALA A 193 -7.37 -0.19 3.86
CA ALA A 193 -7.88 0.64 2.78
C ALA A 193 -8.94 1.61 3.31
N PHE A 194 -8.82 2.88 2.95
CA PHE A 194 -9.79 3.90 3.32
C PHE A 194 -10.97 3.90 2.34
N VAL A 195 -12.19 4.05 2.86
CA VAL A 195 -13.41 4.07 2.05
C VAL A 195 -13.76 5.51 1.62
N GLY A 196 -14.54 5.61 0.55
CA GLY A 196 -15.11 6.86 0.03
C GLY A 196 -14.18 7.61 -0.94
N GLU A 197 -14.78 8.48 -1.75
CA GLU A 197 -14.09 9.22 -2.82
C GLU A 197 -12.90 10.06 -2.33
N GLN A 198 -12.95 10.54 -1.09
CA GLN A 198 -11.86 11.35 -0.51
C GLN A 198 -10.58 10.54 -0.26
N ALA A 199 -10.68 9.21 -0.22
CA ALA A 199 -9.52 8.32 -0.10
C ALA A 199 -8.72 8.23 -1.40
N LYS A 200 -9.30 8.58 -2.55
CA LYS A 200 -8.67 8.53 -3.87
C LYS A 200 -7.84 9.80 -4.11
N PRO A 201 -6.50 9.73 -4.21
CA PRO A 201 -5.68 10.91 -4.46
C PRO A 201 -6.07 11.58 -5.77
N GLY A 202 -6.11 12.91 -5.80
CA GLY A 202 -6.27 13.65 -7.05
C GLY A 202 -5.02 13.59 -7.92
N ALA A 203 -5.14 13.90 -9.21
CA ALA A 203 -4.01 13.98 -10.15
C ALA A 203 -2.91 14.98 -9.72
N LYS A 204 -3.23 15.87 -8.78
CA LYS A 204 -2.33 16.88 -8.23
C LYS A 204 -2.01 16.66 -6.74
N GLY A 205 -2.28 15.45 -6.22
CA GLY A 205 -2.10 15.09 -4.81
C GLY A 205 -3.42 14.96 -4.04
N ALA A 206 -3.32 14.73 -2.73
CA ALA A 206 -4.46 14.78 -1.83
C ALA A 206 -5.08 16.18 -1.83
N ASN A 207 -6.42 16.26 -1.83
CA ASN A 207 -7.18 17.51 -1.89
C ASN A 207 -6.94 18.39 -0.67
#